data_AF-M2XHR9-F1
#
_entry.id   AF-M2XHR9-F1
#
_cell.length_a   1.000
_cell.length_b   1.000
_cell.length_c   1.000
_cell.angle_alpha   90.00
_cell.angle_beta   90.00
_cell.angle_gamma   90.00
#
_symmetry.space_group_name_H-M   'P 1'
#
loop_
_entity.id
_entity.type
_entity.pdbx_description
1 polymer ?
#
loop_
_entity_poly.entity_id
_entity_poly.type
_entity_poly.pdbx_seq_one_letter_code
_entity_poly.pdbx_strand_id
1 'polypeptide(L)'
;MQGNRASLVEDLAHLSWRDNWFLANFPLTQETVLDYFSGSPFYDPSCNNEQIRMQKLDPEVLYNLVGTEYMVTNQQEPVFFVVEKVYRYNREETKTLQVFYIIQGTVYQAPSLRSLLLSRLSESFFHISESFESLQQASLFSKVSSNLLLNFDREEEQDKVENLEKWTKTLPQEPKAVETSLIDRILSSL
;
A
#
# COMPACT_ATOMS: atom_id res chain seq x y z
N MET A 1 19.18 -1.41 32.61
CA MET A 1 18.42 -0.62 31.61
C MET A 1 17.52 -1.59 30.87
N GLN A 2 16.32 -1.85 31.40
CA GLN A 2 15.34 -2.74 30.77
C GLN A 2 14.96 -2.19 29.39
N GLY A 3 15.31 -2.95 28.35
CA GLY A 3 14.84 -2.73 26.99
C GLY A 3 13.31 -2.81 26.96
N ASN A 4 12.72 -1.72 26.51
CA ASN A 4 11.30 -1.48 26.35
C ASN A 4 10.69 -2.62 25.49
N ARG A 5 10.06 -3.60 26.15
CA ARG A 5 9.14 -4.56 25.50
C ARG A 5 7.86 -3.82 25.12
N ALA A 6 7.96 -2.87 24.20
CA ALA A 6 6.81 -2.54 23.37
C ALA A 6 6.50 -3.84 22.63
N SER A 7 5.40 -4.48 23.01
CA SER A 7 4.88 -5.68 22.37
C SER A 7 5.12 -5.61 20.87
N LEU A 8 5.85 -6.58 20.34
CA LEU A 8 5.82 -6.94 18.94
C LEU A 8 4.36 -7.34 18.66
N VAL A 9 3.48 -6.34 18.51
CA VAL A 9 2.33 -6.49 17.65
C VAL A 9 3.01 -6.76 16.32
N GLU A 10 3.09 -8.03 15.93
CA GLU A 10 3.59 -8.42 14.62
C GLU A 10 2.93 -7.45 13.65
N ASP A 11 3.76 -6.64 12.97
CA ASP A 11 3.27 -5.59 12.11
C ASP A 11 2.71 -6.25 10.85
N LEU A 12 1.57 -6.92 11.00
CA LEU A 12 0.85 -7.67 9.98
C LEU A 12 0.33 -6.73 8.87
N ALA A 13 0.65 -5.43 8.91
CA ALA A 13 0.41 -4.47 7.84
C ALA A 13 1.06 -4.86 6.51
N HIS A 14 2.11 -5.68 6.52
CA HIS A 14 2.71 -6.23 5.28
C HIS A 14 2.02 -7.51 4.77
N LEU A 15 1.13 -8.11 5.57
CA LEU A 15 0.43 -9.33 5.22
C LEU A 15 -0.83 -9.00 4.41
N SER A 16 -1.06 -9.78 3.36
CA SER A 16 -2.35 -9.80 2.66
C SER A 16 -2.91 -11.21 2.66
N TRP A 17 -4.23 -11.32 2.71
CA TRP A 17 -4.92 -12.61 2.71
C TRP A 17 -6.05 -12.60 1.69
N ARG A 18 -6.24 -13.73 1.00
CA ARG A 18 -7.30 -13.93 0.03
C ARG A 18 -7.68 -15.41 -0.03
N ASP A 19 -8.96 -15.71 0.08
CA ASP A 19 -9.48 -17.05 -0.18
C ASP A 19 -10.24 -17.10 -1.52
N ASN A 20 -9.57 -17.68 -2.52
CA ASN A 20 -10.14 -17.85 -3.86
C ASN A 20 -11.28 -18.87 -3.90
N TRP A 21 -11.33 -19.84 -2.98
CA TRP A 21 -12.39 -20.84 -2.95
C TRP A 21 -13.71 -20.20 -2.49
N PHE A 22 -13.68 -19.40 -1.43
CA PHE A 22 -14.88 -18.68 -0.98
C PHE A 22 -15.41 -17.74 -2.07
N LEU A 23 -14.53 -16.93 -2.66
CA LEU A 23 -14.90 -15.94 -3.69
C LEU A 23 -15.47 -16.57 -4.97
N ALA A 24 -15.13 -17.83 -5.25
CA ALA A 24 -15.68 -18.56 -6.40
C ALA A 24 -17.10 -19.10 -6.15
N ASN A 25 -17.44 -19.40 -4.90
CA ASN A 25 -18.71 -20.03 -4.52
C ASN A 25 -19.73 -19.04 -3.95
N PHE A 26 -19.26 -17.95 -3.33
CA PHE A 26 -20.10 -16.98 -2.63
C PHE A 26 -19.78 -15.55 -3.10
N PRO A 27 -20.79 -14.77 -3.52
CA PRO A 27 -20.59 -13.36 -3.82
C PRO A 27 -20.27 -12.57 -2.54
N LEU A 28 -19.35 -11.61 -2.63
CA LEU A 28 -19.06 -10.67 -1.54
C LEU A 28 -20.17 -9.62 -1.45
N THR A 29 -20.97 -9.71 -0.40
CA THR A 29 -22.02 -8.76 -0.02
C THR A 29 -21.81 -8.34 1.44
N GLN A 30 -22.55 -7.34 1.90
CA GLN A 30 -22.57 -6.91 3.30
C GLN A 30 -22.82 -8.06 4.28
N GLU A 31 -23.62 -9.05 3.90
CA GLU A 31 -23.96 -10.19 4.76
C GLU A 31 -22.85 -11.24 4.77
N THR A 32 -22.23 -11.51 3.62
CA THR A 32 -21.22 -12.58 3.48
C THR A 32 -19.81 -12.12 3.79
N VAL A 33 -19.54 -10.81 3.80
CA VAL A 33 -18.18 -10.26 3.98
C VAL A 33 -17.59 -10.58 5.35
N LEU A 34 -18.39 -10.62 6.40
CA LEU A 34 -17.90 -11.00 7.74
C LEU A 34 -17.57 -12.49 7.81
N ASP A 35 -18.34 -13.34 7.13
CA ASP A 35 -18.03 -14.76 7.02
C ASP A 35 -16.75 -14.99 6.22
N TYR A 36 -16.58 -14.26 5.12
CA TYR A 36 -15.32 -14.25 4.36
C TYR A 36 -14.14 -13.82 5.23
N PHE A 37 -14.29 -12.70 5.95
CA PHE A 37 -13.25 -12.17 6.82
C PHE A 37 -12.89 -13.11 7.97
N SER A 38 -13.84 -13.95 8.43
CA SER A 38 -13.60 -14.92 9.51
C SER A 38 -12.58 -16.02 9.17
N GLY A 39 -12.35 -16.29 7.88
CA GLY A 39 -11.29 -17.18 7.41
C GLY A 39 -9.90 -16.56 7.40
N SER A 40 -9.80 -15.25 7.64
CA SER A 40 -8.53 -14.53 7.58
C SER A 40 -7.73 -14.69 8.88
N PRO A 41 -6.38 -14.63 8.83
CA PRO A 41 -5.53 -14.66 10.03
C PRO A 41 -5.71 -13.43 10.92
N PHE A 42 -6.41 -12.40 10.43
CA PHE A 42 -6.72 -11.18 11.17
C PHE A 42 -7.96 -11.32 12.06
N TYR A 43 -8.74 -12.38 11.86
CA TYR A 43 -9.93 -12.65 12.63
C TYR A 43 -9.59 -13.33 13.95
N ASP A 44 -10.21 -12.84 15.02
CA ASP A 44 -10.03 -13.36 16.36
C ASP A 44 -11.20 -14.31 16.70
N PRO A 45 -10.95 -15.62 16.84
CA PRO A 45 -12.01 -16.59 17.13
C PRO A 45 -12.61 -16.42 18.54
N SER A 46 -11.99 -15.61 19.41
CA SER A 46 -12.53 -15.29 20.73
C SER A 46 -13.52 -14.10 20.73
N CYS A 47 -13.77 -13.48 19.58
CA CYS A 47 -14.64 -12.32 19.48
C CYS A 47 -16.14 -12.65 19.70
N ASN A 48 -16.91 -11.63 20.06
CA ASN A 48 -18.34 -11.76 20.33
C ASN A 48 -19.13 -12.20 19.08
N ASN A 49 -18.68 -11.83 17.89
CA ASN A 49 -19.29 -12.25 16.62
C ASN A 49 -19.27 -13.78 16.48
N GLU A 50 -18.15 -14.43 16.82
CA GLU A 50 -18.04 -15.88 16.75
C GLU A 50 -18.96 -16.56 17.77
N GLN A 51 -19.01 -16.02 18.99
CA GLN A 51 -19.88 -16.57 20.05
C GLN A 51 -21.36 -16.55 19.63
N ILE A 52 -21.81 -15.44 19.05
CA ILE A 52 -23.19 -15.30 18.55
C ILE A 52 -23.43 -16.21 17.35
N ARG A 53 -22.46 -16.31 16.43
CA ARG A 53 -22.54 -17.21 15.27
C ARG A 53 -22.64 -18.68 15.68
N MET A 54 -21.83 -19.12 16.62
CA MET A 54 -21.87 -20.49 17.17
C MET A 54 -23.19 -20.80 17.88
N GLN A 55 -23.74 -19.82 18.60
CA GLN A 55 -25.01 -19.97 19.33
C GLN A 55 -26.25 -19.73 18.44
N LYS A 56 -26.06 -19.33 17.17
CA LYS A 56 -27.14 -18.96 16.24
C LYS A 56 -28.10 -17.92 16.83
N LEU A 57 -27.54 -16.95 17.57
CA LEU A 57 -28.30 -15.85 18.16
C LEU A 57 -28.47 -14.70 17.15
N ASP A 58 -29.46 -13.86 17.39
CA ASP A 58 -29.65 -12.66 16.58
C ASP A 58 -28.49 -11.66 16.78
N PRO A 59 -28.05 -10.96 15.70
CA PRO A 59 -26.96 -9.98 15.78
C PRO A 59 -27.21 -8.84 16.78
N GLU A 60 -28.47 -8.56 17.11
CA GLU A 60 -28.84 -7.53 18.10
C GLU A 60 -28.31 -7.83 19.50
N VAL A 61 -27.99 -9.09 19.80
CA VAL A 61 -27.40 -9.49 21.07
C VAL A 61 -26.01 -8.87 21.27
N LEU A 62 -25.29 -8.51 20.18
CA LEU A 62 -23.97 -7.84 20.25
C LEU A 62 -24.01 -6.57 21.10
N TYR A 63 -25.10 -5.80 21.03
CA TYR A 63 -25.23 -4.53 21.76
C TYR A 63 -25.24 -4.70 23.28
N ASN A 64 -25.55 -5.91 23.77
CA ASN A 64 -25.62 -6.22 25.20
C ASN A 64 -24.33 -6.88 25.71
N LEU A 65 -23.40 -7.24 24.82
CA LEU A 65 -22.14 -7.88 25.18
C LEU A 65 -21.01 -6.86 25.27
N VAL A 66 -20.12 -7.06 26.24
CA VAL A 66 -18.89 -6.26 26.39
C VAL A 66 -17.75 -7.10 25.85
N GLY A 67 -16.90 -6.53 24.99
CA GLY A 67 -15.77 -7.25 24.41
C GLY A 67 -15.42 -6.80 23.00
N THR A 68 -14.64 -7.66 22.33
CA THR A 68 -14.17 -7.41 20.96
C THR A 68 -15.23 -7.85 19.95
N GLU A 69 -15.55 -6.97 19.02
CA GLU A 69 -16.47 -7.22 17.92
C GLU A 69 -15.86 -6.73 16.60
N TYR A 70 -16.35 -7.31 15.49
CA TYR A 70 -16.02 -6.88 14.14
C TYR A 70 -17.27 -6.29 13.49
N MET A 71 -17.17 -5.08 12.96
CA MET A 71 -18.26 -4.40 12.27
C MET A 71 -17.84 -3.95 10.87
N VAL A 72 -18.79 -3.92 9.94
CA VAL A 72 -18.59 -3.38 8.60
C VAL A 72 -19.06 -1.93 8.62
N THR A 73 -18.13 -0.99 8.43
CA THR A 73 -18.42 0.46 8.56
C THR A 73 -18.69 1.09 7.20
N ASN A 74 -18.00 0.65 6.15
CA ASN A 74 -18.19 1.15 4.80
C ASN A 74 -18.19 0.01 3.79
N GLN A 75 -19.06 0.12 2.79
CA GLN A 75 -19.30 -0.91 1.79
C GLN A 75 -19.55 -0.29 0.41
N GLN A 76 -18.80 -0.77 -0.57
CA GLN A 76 -19.00 -0.51 -1.97
C GLN A 76 -18.93 -1.87 -2.67
N GLU A 77 -20.06 -2.55 -2.70
CA GLU A 77 -20.17 -3.86 -3.30
C GLU A 77 -19.89 -3.81 -4.81
N PRO A 78 -19.18 -4.80 -5.38
CA PRO A 78 -18.46 -5.91 -4.75
C PRO A 78 -16.96 -5.62 -4.51
N VAL A 79 -16.52 -4.37 -4.66
CA VAL A 79 -15.11 -4.03 -4.86
C VAL A 79 -14.41 -3.67 -3.55
N PHE A 80 -15.09 -3.04 -2.61
CA PHE A 80 -14.44 -2.46 -1.45
C PHE A 80 -15.29 -2.58 -0.19
N PHE A 81 -14.68 -3.06 0.89
CA PHE A 81 -15.28 -3.10 2.22
C PHE A 81 -14.29 -2.66 3.28
N VAL A 82 -14.80 -2.00 4.31
CA VAL A 82 -14.03 -1.60 5.50
C VAL A 82 -14.59 -2.35 6.69
N VAL A 83 -13.73 -3.19 7.30
CA VAL A 83 -14.04 -3.93 8.52
C VAL A 83 -13.26 -3.31 9.66
N GLU A 84 -13.93 -2.97 10.75
CA GLU A 84 -13.33 -2.40 11.95
C GLU A 84 -13.37 -3.42 13.07
N LYS A 85 -12.21 -3.66 13.71
CA LYS A 85 -12.12 -4.33 15.00
C LYS A 85 -12.34 -3.32 16.09
N VAL A 86 -13.38 -3.52 16.86
CA VAL A 86 -13.87 -2.57 17.85
C VAL A 86 -13.94 -3.26 19.20
N TYR A 87 -13.64 -2.54 20.26
CA TYR A 87 -13.88 -2.97 21.63
C TYR A 87 -15.06 -2.20 22.21
N ARG A 88 -16.10 -2.91 22.59
CA ARG A 88 -17.31 -2.37 23.20
C ARG A 88 -17.17 -2.39 24.71
N TYR A 89 -17.27 -1.23 25.35
CA TYR A 89 -17.29 -1.11 26.82
C TYR A 89 -18.71 -1.17 27.37
N ASN A 90 -19.64 -0.50 26.68
CA ASN A 90 -21.06 -0.40 27.01
C ASN A 90 -21.89 -0.39 25.72
N ARG A 91 -23.22 -0.36 25.84
CA ARG A 91 -24.14 -0.30 24.68
C ARG A 91 -23.87 0.89 23.75
N GLU A 92 -23.44 2.02 24.30
CA GLU A 92 -23.22 3.27 23.56
C GLU A 92 -21.75 3.56 23.28
N GLU A 93 -20.84 3.04 24.10
CA GLU A 93 -19.41 3.36 24.03
C GLU A 93 -18.61 2.23 23.39
N THR A 94 -18.02 2.55 22.24
CA THR A 94 -17.15 1.66 21.46
C THR A 94 -15.84 2.35 21.13
N LYS A 95 -14.76 1.57 21.08
CA LYS A 95 -13.42 2.05 20.72
C LYS A 95 -12.86 1.23 19.57
N THR A 96 -12.58 1.88 18.44
CA THR A 96 -11.90 1.25 17.31
C THR A 96 -10.46 0.91 17.68
N LEU A 97 -10.12 -0.37 17.59
CA LEU A 97 -8.77 -0.88 17.82
C LEU A 97 -7.98 -0.95 16.52
N GLN A 98 -8.60 -1.42 15.45
CA GLN A 98 -7.93 -1.66 14.17
C GLN A 98 -8.91 -1.62 13.01
N VAL A 99 -8.40 -1.29 11.81
CA VAL A 99 -9.18 -1.22 10.57
C VAL A 99 -8.58 -2.17 9.55
N PHE A 100 -9.43 -2.82 8.77
CA PHE A 100 -9.08 -3.74 7.69
C PHE A 100 -9.80 -3.32 6.41
N TYR A 101 -9.07 -3.36 5.31
CA TYR A 101 -9.59 -3.08 3.98
C TYR A 101 -9.71 -4.38 3.20
N ILE A 102 -10.87 -4.60 2.59
CA ILE A 102 -11.08 -5.71 1.67
C ILE A 102 -11.25 -5.10 0.29
N ILE A 103 -10.22 -5.22 -0.55
CA ILE A 103 -10.19 -4.65 -1.90
C ILE A 103 -10.18 -5.80 -2.89
N GLN A 104 -11.23 -5.90 -3.71
CA GLN A 104 -11.44 -6.95 -4.72
C GLN A 104 -11.34 -8.37 -4.16
N GLY A 105 -11.69 -8.55 -2.88
CA GLY A 105 -11.55 -9.82 -2.16
C GLY A 105 -10.18 -10.04 -1.50
N THR A 106 -9.20 -9.15 -1.64
CA THR A 106 -7.97 -9.25 -0.86
C THR A 106 -8.08 -8.41 0.41
N VAL A 107 -7.80 -9.03 1.57
CA VAL A 107 -7.83 -8.42 2.89
C VAL A 107 -6.45 -7.84 3.23
N TYR A 108 -6.45 -6.58 3.63
CA TYR A 108 -5.29 -5.81 4.07
C TYR A 108 -5.55 -5.23 5.45
N GLN A 109 -4.53 -5.24 6.30
CA GLN A 109 -4.55 -4.48 7.55
C GLN A 109 -4.19 -3.02 7.28
N ALA A 110 -5.00 -2.09 7.78
CA ALA A 110 -4.67 -0.67 7.72
C ALA A 110 -3.48 -0.38 8.65
N PRO A 111 -2.36 0.15 8.14
CA PRO A 111 -1.26 0.58 8.99
C PRO A 111 -1.67 1.80 9.81
N SER A 112 -1.12 1.94 11.01
CA SER A 112 -1.33 3.15 11.80
C SER A 112 -0.68 4.35 11.10
N LEU A 113 -1.30 5.54 11.18
CA LEU A 113 -0.72 6.77 10.64
C LEU A 113 0.69 7.02 11.21
N ARG A 114 0.90 6.71 12.49
CA ARG A 114 2.20 6.81 13.15
C ARG A 114 3.24 5.92 12.46
N SER A 115 2.91 4.66 12.20
CA SER A 115 3.82 3.71 11.55
C SER A 115 4.19 4.18 10.15
N LEU A 116 3.21 4.65 9.37
CA LEU A 116 3.44 5.21 8.04
C LEU A 116 4.36 6.43 8.07
N LEU A 117 4.14 7.37 8.99
CA LEU A 117 5.00 8.55 9.10
C LEU A 117 6.42 8.19 9.52
N LEU A 118 6.56 7.27 10.48
CA LEU A 118 7.86 6.84 10.97
C LEU A 118 8.66 6.12 9.88
N SER A 119 8.03 5.26 9.09
CA SER A 119 8.72 4.58 7.98
C SER A 119 9.21 5.57 6.94
N ARG A 120 8.36 6.53 6.51
CA ARG A 120 8.74 7.56 5.53
C ARG A 120 9.85 8.50 6.03
N LEU A 121 9.81 8.89 7.29
CA LEU A 121 10.87 9.69 7.89
C LEU A 121 12.18 8.90 7.98
N SER A 122 12.10 7.63 8.39
CA SER A 122 13.26 6.74 8.45
C SER A 122 13.89 6.52 7.07
N GLU A 123 13.07 6.30 6.04
CA GLU A 123 13.52 6.19 4.64
C GLU A 123 14.21 7.49 4.18
N SER A 124 13.65 8.64 4.52
CA SER A 124 14.24 9.94 4.17
C SER A 124 15.61 10.13 4.84
N PHE A 125 15.73 9.83 6.14
CA PHE A 125 17.01 9.91 6.85
C PHE A 125 18.03 8.90 6.33
N PHE A 126 17.59 7.70 5.95
CA PHE A 126 18.44 6.69 5.34
C PHE A 126 19.06 7.22 4.05
N HIS A 127 18.25 7.74 3.12
CA HIS A 127 18.75 8.30 1.86
C HIS A 127 19.63 9.55 2.04
N ILE A 128 19.33 10.41 3.02
CA ILE A 128 20.19 11.55 3.37
C ILE A 128 21.55 11.06 3.85
N SER A 129 21.57 10.06 4.73
CA SER A 129 22.81 9.50 5.28
C SER A 129 23.65 8.83 4.18
N GLU A 130 23.01 8.03 3.32
CA GLU A 130 23.63 7.40 2.15
C GLU A 130 24.21 8.44 1.16
N SER A 131 23.51 9.55 0.96
CA SER A 131 23.99 10.66 0.12
C SER A 131 25.22 11.33 0.72
N PHE A 132 25.25 11.54 2.04
CA PHE A 132 26.43 12.10 2.73
C PHE A 132 27.63 11.15 2.67
N GLU A 133 27.42 9.84 2.85
CA GLU A 133 28.48 8.85 2.73
C GLU A 133 29.05 8.85 1.30
N SER A 134 28.19 8.91 0.29
CA SER A 134 28.58 8.96 -1.11
C SER A 134 29.35 10.26 -1.43
N LEU A 135 28.90 11.41 -0.94
CA LEU A 135 29.61 12.69 -1.08
C LEU A 135 30.96 12.70 -0.34
N GLN A 136 31.03 12.08 0.84
CA GLN A 136 32.27 11.95 1.59
C GLN A 136 33.30 11.14 0.80
N GLN A 137 32.88 10.05 0.15
CA GLN A 137 33.75 9.23 -0.70
C GLN A 137 34.20 9.97 -1.97
N ALA A 138 33.31 10.76 -2.60
CA ALA A 138 33.62 11.57 -3.78
C ALA A 138 34.47 12.83 -3.46
N SER A 139 34.54 13.25 -2.19
CA SER A 139 35.33 14.41 -1.79
C SER A 139 36.82 14.06 -1.65
N LEU A 140 37.63 14.39 -2.67
CA LEU A 140 39.08 14.39 -2.54
C LEU A 140 39.56 15.72 -1.96
N PHE A 141 40.11 15.69 -0.74
CA PHE A 141 40.67 16.87 -0.11
C PHE A 141 42.12 17.11 -0.59
N SER A 142 42.30 18.05 -1.54
CA SER A 142 43.65 18.55 -1.88
C SER A 142 44.12 19.53 -0.80
N LYS A 143 45.21 19.21 -0.10
CA LYS A 143 45.83 20.09 0.91
C LYS A 143 46.51 21.34 0.31
N VAL A 144 46.72 21.39 -1.01
CA VAL A 144 47.59 22.39 -1.66
C VAL A 144 46.85 23.66 -2.05
N SER A 145 45.56 23.56 -2.31
CA SER A 145 44.71 24.68 -2.70
C SER A 145 43.43 24.58 -1.87
N SER A 146 43.09 25.62 -1.12
CA SER A 146 41.94 25.64 -0.21
C SER A 146 40.61 25.71 -0.98
N ASN A 147 40.39 24.78 -1.90
CA ASN A 147 39.19 24.66 -2.70
C ASN A 147 38.76 23.18 -2.71
N LEU A 148 37.49 22.96 -2.42
CA LEU A 148 36.87 21.65 -2.54
C LEU A 148 36.74 21.34 -4.04
N LEU A 149 37.41 20.29 -4.53
CA LEU A 149 37.18 19.76 -5.87
C LEU A 149 36.29 18.53 -5.73
N LEU A 150 35.07 18.62 -6.25
CA LEU A 150 34.20 17.45 -6.43
C LEU A 150 34.63 16.77 -7.73
N ASN A 151 35.21 15.57 -7.63
CA ASN A 151 35.37 14.72 -8.79
C ASN A 151 33.99 14.16 -9.14
N PHE A 152 33.23 14.94 -9.92
CA PHE A 152 32.21 14.32 -10.76
C PHE A 152 33.00 13.59 -11.84
N ASP A 153 33.08 12.27 -11.75
CA ASP A 153 33.64 11.44 -12.81
C ASP A 153 32.88 11.76 -14.09
N ARG A 154 33.48 12.64 -14.90
CA ARG A 154 32.96 13.12 -16.19
C ARG A 154 32.78 11.99 -17.21
N GLU A 155 33.22 10.78 -16.87
CA GLU A 155 33.20 9.59 -17.71
C GLU A 155 31.81 8.92 -17.72
N GLU A 156 31.07 8.90 -16.60
CA GLU A 156 29.74 8.26 -16.58
C GLU A 156 28.66 9.03 -17.35
N GLU A 157 28.74 10.36 -17.42
CA GLU A 157 27.80 11.17 -18.21
C GLU A 157 28.04 11.00 -19.71
N GLN A 158 29.30 10.83 -20.14
CA GLN A 158 29.63 10.62 -21.55
C GLN A 158 29.11 9.27 -22.04
N ASP A 159 29.27 8.20 -21.24
CA ASP A 159 28.76 6.87 -21.58
C ASP A 159 27.22 6.83 -21.63
N LYS A 160 26.53 7.52 -20.72
CA LYS A 160 25.07 7.61 -20.71
C LYS A 160 24.54 8.39 -21.92
N VAL A 161 25.19 9.50 -22.29
CA VAL A 161 24.82 10.30 -23.47
C VAL A 161 25.12 9.55 -24.77
N GLU A 162 26.28 8.89 -24.88
CA GLU A 162 26.64 8.11 -26.07
C GLU A 162 25.73 6.87 -26.25
N ASN A 163 25.28 6.26 -25.15
CA ASN A 163 24.35 5.13 -25.19
C ASN A 163 22.91 5.60 -25.53
N LEU A 164 22.46 6.77 -25.05
CA LEU A 164 21.21 7.39 -25.50
C LEU A 164 21.23 7.75 -26.99
N GLU A 165 22.35 8.25 -27.51
CA GLU A 165 22.53 8.53 -28.95
C GLU A 165 22.53 7.26 -29.81
N LYS A 166 23.08 6.15 -29.29
CA LYS A 166 22.97 4.83 -29.95
C LYS A 166 21.53 4.33 -29.94
N TRP A 167 20.82 4.42 -28.81
CA TRP A 167 19.43 3.99 -28.68
C TRP A 167 18.46 4.79 -29.57
N THR A 168 18.66 6.10 -29.70
CA THR A 168 17.85 6.97 -30.58
C THR A 168 18.07 6.68 -32.07
N LYS A 169 19.27 6.23 -32.46
CA LYS A 169 19.56 5.79 -33.84
C LYS A 169 19.01 4.39 -34.15
N THR A 170 18.75 3.56 -33.14
CA THR A 170 18.19 2.20 -33.30
C THR A 170 16.67 2.13 -33.23
N LEU A 171 15.99 3.22 -32.85
CA LEU A 171 14.53 3.30 -32.95
C LEU A 171 14.09 3.23 -34.42
N PRO A 172 13.11 2.38 -34.80
CA PRO A 172 12.57 2.36 -36.14
C PRO A 172 12.07 3.75 -36.52
N GLN A 173 12.66 4.34 -37.56
CA GLN A 173 12.14 5.58 -38.14
C GLN A 173 10.73 5.29 -38.66
N GLU A 174 9.74 6.03 -38.16
CA GLU A 174 8.40 5.98 -38.73
C GLU A 174 8.49 6.22 -40.25
N PRO A 175 7.77 5.44 -41.09
CA PRO A 175 7.78 5.68 -42.52
C PRO A 175 7.30 7.12 -42.75
N LYS A 176 8.09 7.91 -43.50
CA LYS A 176 7.70 9.25 -43.94
C LYS A 176 6.27 9.17 -44.48
N ALA A 177 5.35 9.86 -43.81
CA ALA A 177 3.95 9.90 -44.15
C ALA A 177 3.77 10.25 -45.64
N VAL A 178 3.48 9.22 -46.44
CA VAL A 178 2.82 9.38 -47.73
C VAL A 178 1.34 9.40 -47.38
N GLU A 179 0.73 10.58 -47.51
CA GLU A 179 -0.72 10.85 -47.69
C GLU A 179 -1.17 12.09 -46.90
N THR A 180 -0.91 13.27 -47.47
CA THR A 180 -1.74 14.47 -47.23
C THR A 180 -2.51 14.91 -48.49
N SER A 181 -2.46 14.13 -49.59
CA SER A 181 -3.12 14.51 -50.85
C SER A 181 -4.61 14.18 -50.96
N LEU A 182 -5.17 13.38 -50.04
CA LEU A 182 -6.59 13.00 -50.09
C LEU A 182 -7.51 13.92 -49.26
N ILE A 183 -7.02 14.46 -48.14
CA ILE A 183 -7.82 15.33 -47.26
C ILE A 183 -8.00 16.72 -47.91
N ASP A 184 -6.96 17.25 -48.59
CA ASP A 184 -7.03 18.54 -49.29
C ASP A 184 -7.98 18.53 -50.50
N ARG A 185 -8.20 17.37 -51.15
CA ARG A 185 -9.15 17.27 -52.27
C ARG A 185 -10.62 17.28 -51.86
N ILE A 186 -10.92 16.83 -50.64
CA ILE A 186 -12.30 16.78 -50.12
C ILE A 186 -12.72 18.15 -49.58
N LEU A 187 -11.78 18.94 -49.05
CA LEU A 187 -12.05 20.28 -48.52
C LEU A 187 -12.11 21.37 -49.60
N SER A 188 -11.68 21.10 -50.85
CA SER A 188 -11.79 22.04 -51.97
C SER A 188 -13.08 21.91 -52.79
N SER A 189 -13.98 20.97 -52.46
CA SER A 189 -15.25 20.74 -53.18
C SER A 189 -16.50 20.87 -52.29
N LEU A 190 -16.39 21.54 -51.14
CA LEU A 190 -17.50 21.98 -50.31
C LEU A 190 -17.40 23.49 -50.06
#